data_AF-A0A7X9BEY6-F1
#
_entry.id   AF-A0A7X9BEY6-F1
#
_cell.length_a   1.000
_cell.length_b   1.000
_cell.length_c   1.000
_cell.angle_alpha   90.00
_cell.angle_beta   90.00
_cell.angle_gamma   90.00
#
_symmetry.space_group_name_H-M   'P 1'
#
loop_
_entity.id
_entity.type
_entity.pdbx_description
1 polymer ?
#
loop_
_entity_poly.entity_id
_entity_poly.type
_entity_poly.pdbx_seq_one_letter_code
_entity_poly.pdbx_strand_id
1 'polypeptide(L)'
;MEYEQIISEITSGLTGNNEKDIAYLKAQADKYQSHDLAAEISRAINRLLYDILPEDQKAQAASFNSDGKSIELMYQEVKYLVSSKQNQKAAVLLDSLLELCESSVQPDDQTDYFSFKNMFQALLYEHIFKPQKTYQPAPHDCSDMYIIRGYLYLAEYKLDKAIEAMEKAISWNPVNIYAYFQLAEAKKLK
;
A
#
# COMPACT_ATOMS: atom_id res chain seq x y z
N MET A 1 -29.69 2.21 -10.41
CA MET A 1 -30.24 2.19 -9.05
C MET A 1 -29.37 3.12 -8.23
N GLU A 2 -29.93 3.95 -7.36
CA GLU A 2 -29.13 4.89 -6.56
C GLU A 2 -28.33 4.14 -5.49
N TYR A 3 -27.14 4.65 -5.14
CA TYR A 3 -26.22 4.04 -4.19
C TYR A 3 -26.91 3.60 -2.88
N GLU A 4 -27.72 4.49 -2.28
CA GLU A 4 -28.39 4.22 -1.00
C GLU A 4 -29.38 3.06 -1.07
N GLN A 5 -30.07 2.90 -2.21
CA GLN A 5 -31.00 1.80 -2.42
C GLN A 5 -30.26 0.46 -2.51
N ILE A 6 -29.13 0.43 -3.22
CA ILE A 6 -28.29 -0.76 -3.37
C ILE A 6 -27.79 -1.23 -1.99
N ILE A 7 -27.25 -0.31 -1.19
CA ILE A 7 -26.72 -0.67 0.13
C ILE A 7 -27.82 -1.08 1.10
N SER A 8 -28.98 -0.42 1.07
CA SER A 8 -30.12 -0.82 1.88
C SER A 8 -30.61 -2.22 1.54
N GLU A 9 -30.66 -2.59 0.26
CA GLU A 9 -31.06 -3.93 -0.19
C GLU A 9 -30.06 -4.98 0.30
N ILE A 10 -28.75 -4.75 0.09
CA ILE A 10 -27.69 -5.66 0.53
C ILE A 10 -27.73 -5.86 2.05
N THR A 11 -27.91 -4.78 2.81
CA THR A 11 -27.93 -4.83 4.28
C THR A 11 -29.15 -5.61 4.79
N SER A 12 -30.30 -5.45 4.15
CA SER A 12 -31.52 -6.20 4.48
C SER A 12 -31.42 -7.71 4.22
N GLY A 13 -30.47 -8.13 3.37
CA GLY A 13 -30.22 -9.53 3.06
C GLY A 13 -29.34 -10.28 4.08
N LEU A 14 -28.78 -9.57 5.07
CA LEU A 14 -27.97 -10.18 6.12
C LEU A 14 -28.82 -10.96 7.11
N THR A 15 -28.36 -12.16 7.46
CA THR A 15 -29.11 -13.13 8.26
C THR A 15 -28.66 -13.20 9.72
N GLY A 16 -27.51 -12.59 10.04
CA GLY A 16 -26.84 -12.69 11.33
C GLY A 16 -26.02 -13.98 11.49
N ASN A 17 -25.88 -14.76 10.42
CA ASN A 17 -25.01 -15.94 10.39
C ASN A 17 -23.74 -15.61 9.61
N ASN A 18 -22.62 -15.49 10.32
CA ASN A 18 -21.36 -14.99 9.76
C ASN A 18 -20.90 -15.75 8.51
N GLU A 19 -20.97 -17.09 8.48
CA GLU A 19 -20.53 -17.87 7.31
C GLU A 19 -21.40 -17.60 6.08
N LYS A 20 -22.73 -17.56 6.27
CA LYS A 20 -23.68 -17.28 5.18
C LYS A 20 -23.58 -15.83 4.71
N ASP A 21 -23.43 -14.90 5.64
CA ASP A 21 -23.38 -13.48 5.36
C ASP A 21 -22.06 -13.10 4.65
N ILE A 22 -20.93 -13.73 5.01
CA ILE A 22 -19.65 -13.56 4.27
C ILE A 22 -19.80 -14.03 2.82
N ALA A 23 -20.37 -15.22 2.61
CA ALA A 23 -20.57 -15.75 1.25
C ALA A 23 -21.52 -14.88 0.43
N TYR A 24 -22.59 -14.39 1.06
CA TYR A 24 -23.55 -13.48 0.45
C TYR A 24 -22.92 -12.14 0.05
N LEU A 25 -22.18 -11.50 0.95
CA LEU A 25 -21.53 -10.22 0.69
C LEU A 25 -20.49 -10.32 -0.44
N LYS A 26 -19.73 -11.42 -0.51
CA LYS A 26 -18.81 -11.70 -1.63
C LYS A 26 -19.57 -11.77 -2.97
N ALA A 27 -20.68 -12.50 -3.01
CA ALA A 27 -21.50 -12.61 -4.22
C ALA A 27 -22.11 -11.26 -4.64
N GLN A 28 -22.49 -10.40 -3.69
CA GLN A 28 -22.94 -9.04 -4.00
C GLN A 28 -21.80 -8.16 -4.56
N ALA A 29 -20.57 -8.30 -4.05
CA ALA A 29 -19.41 -7.58 -4.60
C ALA A 29 -19.18 -7.96 -6.07
N ASP A 30 -19.25 -9.25 -6.41
CA ASP A 30 -19.11 -9.72 -7.78
C ASP A 30 -20.26 -9.21 -8.67
N LYS A 31 -21.50 -9.23 -8.16
CA LYS A 31 -22.70 -8.75 -8.88
C LYS A 31 -22.56 -7.29 -9.33
N TYR A 32 -21.95 -6.43 -8.51
CA TYR A 32 -21.82 -5.00 -8.78
C TYR A 32 -20.46 -4.60 -9.34
N GLN A 33 -19.58 -5.55 -9.68
CA GLN A 33 -18.21 -5.27 -10.15
C GLN A 33 -18.17 -4.39 -11.41
N SER A 34 -19.17 -4.50 -12.28
CA SER A 34 -19.27 -3.73 -13.54
C SER A 34 -20.24 -2.54 -13.47
N HIS A 35 -20.71 -2.16 -12.28
CA HIS A 35 -21.61 -1.03 -12.08
C HIS A 35 -20.84 0.31 -12.09
N ASP A 36 -21.48 1.40 -12.50
CA ASP A 36 -20.87 2.74 -12.53
C ASP A 36 -20.35 3.20 -11.14
N LEU A 37 -20.95 2.67 -10.08
CA LEU A 37 -20.61 2.91 -8.67
C LEU A 37 -19.90 1.69 -8.02
N ALA A 38 -19.27 0.82 -8.82
CA ALA A 38 -18.66 -0.41 -8.33
C ALA A 38 -17.68 -0.16 -7.18
N ALA A 39 -16.92 0.94 -7.23
CA ALA A 39 -15.94 1.29 -6.21
C ALA A 39 -16.58 1.70 -4.87
N GLU A 40 -17.66 2.49 -4.88
CA GLU A 40 -18.41 2.84 -3.67
C GLU A 40 -19.13 1.63 -3.09
N ILE A 41 -19.77 0.82 -3.93
CA ILE A 41 -20.52 -0.37 -3.51
C ILE A 41 -19.58 -1.40 -2.91
N SER A 42 -18.45 -1.68 -3.55
CA SER A 42 -17.42 -2.59 -3.03
C SER A 42 -16.89 -2.14 -1.67
N ARG A 43 -16.67 -0.83 -1.48
CA ARG A 43 -16.26 -0.27 -0.18
C ARG A 43 -17.30 -0.49 0.92
N ALA A 44 -18.57 -0.26 0.62
CA ALA A 44 -19.65 -0.50 1.58
C ALA A 44 -19.76 -1.99 1.96
N ILE A 45 -19.65 -2.88 0.97
CA ILE A 45 -19.67 -4.33 1.19
C ILE A 45 -18.48 -4.77 2.05
N ASN A 46 -17.27 -4.24 1.82
CA ASN A 46 -16.09 -4.56 2.62
C ASN A 46 -16.23 -4.13 4.08
N ARG A 47 -16.91 -2.99 4.35
CA ARG A 47 -17.23 -2.56 5.73
C ARG A 47 -18.18 -3.54 6.41
N LEU A 48 -19.26 -3.91 5.73
CA LEU A 48 -20.20 -4.91 6.25
C LEU A 48 -19.49 -6.24 6.52
N LEU A 49 -18.56 -6.63 5.65
CA LEU A 49 -17.79 -7.86 5.79
C LEU A 49 -16.83 -7.79 7.00
N TYR A 50 -16.23 -6.63 7.27
CA TYR A 50 -15.43 -6.41 8.47
C TYR A 50 -16.26 -6.48 9.76
N ASP A 51 -17.46 -5.89 9.76
CA ASP A 51 -18.33 -5.86 10.94
C ASP A 51 -18.78 -7.25 11.40
N ILE A 52 -18.95 -8.19 10.45
CA ILE A 52 -19.38 -9.57 10.72
C ILE A 52 -18.23 -10.54 11.02
N LEU A 53 -16.96 -10.13 10.90
CA LEU A 53 -15.84 -11.01 11.24
C LEU A 53 -15.77 -11.28 12.75
N PRO A 54 -15.31 -12.47 13.19
CA PRO A 54 -14.91 -12.71 14.58
C PRO A 54 -13.79 -11.76 15.04
N GLU A 55 -13.76 -11.36 16.32
CA GLU A 55 -12.78 -10.38 16.85
C GLU A 55 -11.30 -10.80 16.66
N ASP A 56 -11.01 -12.10 16.75
CA ASP A 56 -9.71 -12.69 16.47
C ASP A 56 -9.31 -12.56 14.98
N GLN A 57 -10.29 -12.56 14.07
CA GLN A 57 -10.09 -12.34 12.64
C GLN A 57 -10.11 -10.86 12.27
N LYS A 58 -10.80 -10.01 13.04
CA LYS A 58 -10.78 -8.55 12.86
C LYS A 58 -9.39 -7.98 13.10
N ALA A 59 -8.62 -8.48 14.06
CA ALA A 59 -7.24 -8.04 14.27
C ALA A 59 -6.33 -8.33 13.05
N GLN A 60 -6.52 -9.49 12.39
CA GLN A 60 -5.84 -9.82 11.13
C GLN A 60 -6.40 -9.05 9.92
N ALA A 61 -7.68 -8.66 9.94
CA ALA A 61 -8.30 -7.87 8.88
C ALA A 61 -8.09 -6.36 9.03
N ALA A 62 -7.82 -5.88 10.26
CA ALA A 62 -7.57 -4.49 10.60
C ALA A 62 -6.20 -4.02 10.10
N SER A 63 -5.21 -4.93 10.01
CA SER A 63 -3.95 -4.65 9.32
C SER A 63 -4.14 -4.42 7.81
N PHE A 64 -5.24 -4.92 7.23
CA PHE A 64 -5.64 -4.65 5.84
C PHE A 64 -6.60 -3.46 5.68
N ASN A 65 -7.13 -2.88 6.77
CA ASN A 65 -8.28 -1.96 6.74
C ASN A 65 -8.23 -0.80 7.74
N SER A 66 -7.09 -0.13 7.96
CA SER A 66 -7.17 1.23 8.51
C SER A 66 -7.79 2.17 7.46
N ASP A 67 -9.05 2.55 7.68
CA ASP A 67 -9.94 3.43 6.89
C ASP A 67 -10.70 2.87 5.67
N GLY A 68 -10.64 1.57 5.38
CA GLY A 68 -11.43 0.96 4.29
C GLY A 68 -11.06 1.47 2.89
N LYS A 69 -9.89 2.12 2.75
CA LYS A 69 -9.20 2.29 1.47
C LYS A 69 -8.09 1.24 1.44
N SER A 70 -8.09 0.38 0.42
CA SER A 70 -6.94 -0.50 0.16
C SER A 70 -5.65 0.33 0.10
N ILE A 71 -4.54 -0.22 0.58
CA ILE A 71 -3.20 0.38 0.47
C ILE A 71 -2.90 0.82 -0.97
N GLU A 72 -3.39 0.07 -1.96
CA GLU A 72 -3.30 0.46 -3.36
C GLU A 72 -4.06 1.76 -3.65
N LEU A 73 -5.30 1.91 -3.17
CA LEU A 73 -6.08 3.14 -3.33
C LEU A 73 -5.45 4.33 -2.61
N MET A 74 -4.88 4.10 -1.42
CA MET A 74 -4.12 5.14 -0.71
C MET A 74 -2.88 5.55 -1.50
N TYR A 75 -2.18 4.59 -2.10
CA TYR A 75 -1.00 4.88 -2.91
C TYR A 75 -1.36 5.62 -4.22
N GLN A 76 -2.48 5.27 -4.87
CA GLN A 76 -2.99 6.02 -6.02
C GLN A 76 -3.42 7.44 -5.62
N GLU A 77 -4.02 7.61 -4.44
CA GLU A 77 -4.34 8.94 -3.90
C GLU A 77 -3.07 9.76 -3.64
N VAL A 78 -2.00 9.15 -3.11
CA VAL A 78 -0.69 9.84 -3.00
C VAL A 78 -0.24 10.35 -4.36
N LYS A 79 -0.26 9.51 -5.41
CA LYS A 79 0.13 9.92 -6.78
C LYS A 79 -0.72 11.07 -7.30
N TYR A 80 -2.04 11.03 -7.07
CA TYR A 80 -2.95 12.12 -7.44
C TYR A 80 -2.67 13.41 -6.67
N LEU A 81 -2.42 13.34 -5.37
CA LEU A 81 -2.09 14.50 -4.55
C LEU A 81 -0.77 15.13 -4.98
N VAL A 82 0.25 14.33 -5.31
CA VAL A 82 1.53 14.83 -5.84
C VAL A 82 1.36 15.51 -7.19
N SER A 83 0.63 14.91 -8.13
CA SER A 83 0.39 15.51 -9.46
C SER A 83 -0.44 16.80 -9.37
N SER A 84 -1.33 16.88 -8.38
CA SER A 84 -2.13 18.06 -8.05
C SER A 84 -1.39 19.08 -7.19
N LYS A 85 -0.10 18.89 -6.92
CA LYS A 85 0.75 19.76 -6.06
C LYS A 85 0.25 19.91 -4.62
N GLN A 86 -0.59 19.00 -4.14
CA GLN A 86 -1.07 18.93 -2.76
C GLN A 86 -0.04 18.20 -1.86
N ASN A 87 1.21 18.67 -1.89
CA ASN A 87 2.38 17.98 -1.35
C ASN A 87 2.27 17.65 0.15
N GLN A 88 1.70 18.55 0.95
CA GLN A 88 1.52 18.32 2.40
C GLN A 88 0.54 17.17 2.68
N LYS A 89 -0.57 17.10 1.95
CA LYS A 89 -1.53 15.99 2.10
C LYS A 89 -0.94 14.67 1.62
N ALA A 90 -0.21 14.71 0.50
CA ALA A 90 0.52 13.55 0.00
C ALA A 90 1.52 13.03 1.04
N ALA A 91 2.28 13.92 1.66
CA ALA A 91 3.25 13.58 2.70
C ALA A 91 2.61 12.86 3.89
N VAL A 92 1.50 13.39 4.42
CA VAL A 92 0.79 12.79 5.56
C VAL A 92 0.30 11.38 5.23
N LEU A 93 -0.37 11.20 4.09
CA LEU A 93 -0.87 9.87 3.70
C LEU A 93 0.27 8.88 3.41
N LEU A 94 1.35 9.37 2.81
CA LEU A 94 2.53 8.56 2.50
C LEU A 94 3.28 8.12 3.76
N ASP A 95 3.36 8.96 4.79
CA ASP A 95 3.98 8.60 6.07
C ASP A 95 3.24 7.40 6.72
N SER A 96 1.90 7.37 6.67
CA SER A 96 1.12 6.21 7.12
C SER A 96 1.36 4.95 6.30
N LEU A 97 1.50 5.08 4.97
CA LEU A 97 1.84 3.94 4.09
C LEU A 97 3.23 3.37 4.38
N LEU A 98 4.19 4.24 4.68
CA LEU A 98 5.56 3.84 5.03
C LEU A 98 5.62 3.13 6.39
N GLU A 99 4.82 3.56 7.37
CA GLU A 99 4.69 2.87 8.65
C GLU A 99 4.10 1.46 8.47
N LEU A 100 3.13 1.29 7.56
CA LEU A 100 2.60 -0.02 7.19
C LEU A 100 3.68 -0.90 6.53
N CYS A 101 4.48 -0.34 5.63
CA CYS A 101 5.63 -1.05 5.04
C CYS A 101 6.57 -1.61 6.11
N GLU A 102 7.04 -0.76 7.03
CA GLU A 102 8.01 -1.14 8.06
C GLU A 102 7.42 -2.12 9.09
N SER A 103 6.14 -1.98 9.47
CA SER A 103 5.49 -2.88 10.43
C SER A 103 5.03 -4.21 9.82
N SER A 104 4.84 -4.27 8.50
CA SER A 104 4.41 -5.48 7.78
C SER A 104 5.49 -6.54 7.62
N VAL A 105 6.75 -6.19 7.91
CA VAL A 105 7.89 -7.10 7.81
C VAL A 105 8.52 -7.30 9.18
N GLN A 106 9.05 -8.50 9.42
CA GLN A 106 9.84 -8.81 10.62
C GLN A 106 11.26 -9.11 10.14
N PRO A 107 12.14 -8.11 10.06
CA PRO A 107 13.51 -8.33 9.62
C PRO A 107 14.24 -9.20 10.66
N ASP A 108 14.85 -10.28 10.20
CA ASP A 108 15.73 -11.12 10.99
C ASP A 108 17.12 -11.21 10.32
N ASP A 109 18.04 -11.90 10.98
CA ASP A 109 19.41 -12.03 10.46
C ASP A 109 19.49 -12.89 9.19
N GLN A 110 18.41 -13.58 8.79
CA GLN A 110 18.41 -14.55 7.70
C GLN A 110 17.63 -14.09 6.46
N THR A 111 16.62 -13.24 6.61
CA THR A 111 15.65 -12.90 5.56
C THR A 111 15.52 -11.40 5.36
N ASP A 112 15.85 -10.93 4.16
CA ASP A 112 15.56 -9.57 3.72
C ASP A 112 14.18 -9.49 3.01
N TYR A 113 13.62 -8.28 2.90
CA TYR A 113 12.36 -8.04 2.20
C TYR A 113 12.56 -7.00 1.11
N PHE A 114 12.19 -7.35 -0.13
CA PHE A 114 12.39 -6.48 -1.29
C PHE A 114 11.12 -6.23 -2.09
N SER A 115 10.96 -4.97 -2.50
CA SER A 115 9.91 -4.45 -3.38
C SER A 115 10.36 -4.49 -4.85
N PHE A 116 10.81 -5.66 -5.31
CA PHE A 116 11.16 -5.84 -6.72
C PHE A 116 9.92 -5.71 -7.61
N LYS A 117 10.03 -4.94 -8.69
CA LYS A 117 8.93 -4.67 -9.62
C LYS A 117 8.59 -5.86 -10.52
N ASN A 118 9.58 -6.72 -10.72
CA ASN A 118 9.50 -7.87 -11.62
C ASN A 118 10.64 -8.85 -11.32
N MET A 119 10.53 -10.05 -11.89
CA MET A 119 11.52 -11.11 -11.72
C MET A 119 12.91 -10.72 -12.25
N PHE A 120 13.00 -9.85 -13.25
CA PHE A 120 14.30 -9.41 -13.77
C PHE A 120 15.10 -8.64 -12.72
N GLN A 121 14.46 -7.80 -11.91
CA GLN A 121 15.12 -7.12 -10.80
C GLN A 121 15.64 -8.10 -9.74
N ALA A 122 14.88 -9.13 -9.40
CA ALA A 122 15.33 -10.18 -8.49
C ALA A 122 16.57 -10.91 -9.05
N LEU A 123 16.54 -11.31 -10.32
CA LEU A 123 17.69 -11.94 -10.99
C LEU A 123 18.92 -11.02 -11.05
N LEU A 124 18.71 -9.73 -11.29
CA LEU A 124 19.78 -8.74 -11.30
C LEU A 124 20.41 -8.58 -9.91
N TYR A 125 19.59 -8.58 -8.86
CA TYR A 125 20.07 -8.54 -7.47
C TYR A 125 20.95 -9.75 -7.15
N GLU A 126 20.48 -10.96 -7.48
CA GLU A 126 21.26 -12.20 -7.31
C GLU A 126 22.59 -12.14 -8.05
N HIS A 127 22.58 -11.67 -9.30
CA HIS A 127 23.77 -11.61 -10.13
C HIS A 127 24.81 -10.61 -9.62
N ILE A 128 24.38 -9.41 -9.21
CA ILE A 128 25.26 -8.33 -8.78
C ILE A 128 25.75 -8.55 -7.35
N PHE A 129 24.84 -8.84 -6.42
CA PHE A 129 25.14 -8.81 -4.98
C PHE A 129 25.50 -10.18 -4.41
N LYS A 130 25.14 -11.28 -5.10
CA LYS A 130 25.41 -12.67 -4.66
C LYS A 130 25.08 -12.87 -3.17
N PRO A 131 23.83 -12.55 -2.77
CA PRO A 131 23.44 -12.52 -1.36
C PRO A 131 23.64 -13.88 -0.70
N GLN A 132 24.01 -13.86 0.59
CA GLN A 132 24.05 -15.06 1.42
C GLN A 132 22.74 -15.27 2.18
N LYS A 133 22.00 -14.18 2.40
CA LYS A 133 20.66 -14.19 3.00
C LYS A 133 19.61 -14.56 1.98
N THR A 134 18.52 -15.17 2.43
CA THR A 134 17.31 -15.31 1.63
C THR A 134 16.56 -13.98 1.59
N TYR A 135 15.63 -13.83 0.64
CA TYR A 135 14.71 -12.70 0.65
C TYR A 135 13.31 -13.11 0.24
N GLN A 136 12.34 -12.30 0.68
CA GLN A 136 10.93 -12.44 0.36
C GLN A 136 10.41 -11.18 -0.33
N PRO A 137 9.35 -11.29 -1.14
CA PRO A 137 8.67 -10.10 -1.67
C PRO A 137 8.10 -9.27 -0.52
N ALA A 138 8.35 -7.96 -0.57
CA ALA A 138 7.68 -7.02 0.33
C ALA A 138 6.17 -7.00 0.02
N PRO A 139 5.29 -6.80 1.03
CA PRO A 139 3.85 -6.75 0.82
C PRO A 139 3.39 -5.62 -0.11
N HIS A 140 4.18 -4.53 -0.15
CA HIS A 140 3.88 -3.31 -0.89
C HIS A 140 5.13 -2.76 -1.57
N ASP A 141 4.92 -1.79 -2.45
CA ASP A 141 5.95 -1.12 -3.22
C ASP A 141 6.69 -0.04 -2.41
N CYS A 142 7.35 -0.47 -1.34
CA CYS A 142 7.94 0.43 -0.34
C CYS A 142 9.07 1.28 -0.93
N SER A 143 9.84 0.76 -1.89
CA SER A 143 10.90 1.53 -2.57
C SER A 143 10.36 2.78 -3.25
N ASP A 144 9.27 2.67 -4.04
CA ASP A 144 8.71 3.84 -4.73
C ASP A 144 8.05 4.82 -3.76
N MET A 145 7.44 4.32 -2.68
CA MET A 145 6.89 5.17 -1.63
C MET A 145 7.98 6.03 -1.00
N TYR A 146 9.13 5.45 -0.67
CA TYR A 146 10.28 6.20 -0.15
C TYR A 146 10.86 7.18 -1.17
N ILE A 147 10.90 6.83 -2.46
CA ILE A 147 11.32 7.77 -3.52
C ILE A 147 10.42 9.00 -3.56
N ILE A 148 9.10 8.80 -3.56
CA ILE A 148 8.13 9.91 -3.57
C ILE A 148 8.32 10.75 -2.30
N ARG A 149 8.53 10.12 -1.14
CA ARG A 149 8.72 10.85 0.11
C ARG A 149 10.00 11.70 0.09
N GLY A 150 11.10 11.15 -0.43
CA GLY A 150 12.34 11.90 -0.61
C GLY A 150 12.19 13.06 -1.60
N TYR A 151 11.43 12.90 -2.68
CA TYR A 151 11.08 14.00 -3.58
C TYR A 151 10.32 15.13 -2.85
N LEU A 152 9.34 14.77 -2.01
CA LEU A 152 8.63 15.75 -1.20
C LEU A 152 9.56 16.47 -0.21
N TYR A 153 10.52 15.76 0.40
CA TYR A 153 11.53 16.39 1.24
C TYR A 153 12.46 17.34 0.48
N LEU A 154 12.85 17.00 -0.76
CA LEU A 154 13.61 17.92 -1.62
C LEU A 154 12.81 19.20 -1.94
N ALA A 155 11.52 19.08 -2.24
CA ALA A 155 10.65 20.22 -2.46
C ALA A 155 10.52 21.14 -1.22
N GLU A 156 10.68 20.57 -0.03
CA GLU A 156 10.72 21.28 1.26
C GLU A 156 12.15 21.74 1.65
N TYR A 157 13.15 21.51 0.80
CA TYR A 157 14.58 21.76 1.06
C TYR A 157 15.14 21.02 2.30
N LYS A 158 14.51 19.91 2.70
CA LYS A 158 14.94 19.05 3.81
C LYS A 158 15.91 17.98 3.27
N LEU A 159 17.10 18.43 2.86
CA LEU A 159 18.07 17.61 2.13
C LEU A 159 18.50 16.34 2.87
N ASP A 160 18.74 16.42 4.19
CA ASP A 160 19.12 15.24 4.99
C ASP A 160 18.02 14.17 4.99
N LYS A 161 16.76 14.59 5.18
CA LYS A 161 15.62 13.66 5.15
C LYS A 161 15.38 13.09 3.76
N ALA A 162 15.63 13.88 2.71
CA ALA A 162 15.55 13.39 1.35
C ALA A 162 16.59 12.30 1.09
N ILE A 163 17.84 12.51 1.53
CA ILE A 163 18.92 11.52 1.42
C ILE A 163 18.55 10.25 2.18
N GLU A 164 18.10 10.36 3.43
CA GLU A 164 17.66 9.22 4.25
C GLU A 164 16.53 8.43 3.57
N ALA A 165 15.52 9.12 3.04
CA ALA A 165 14.43 8.49 2.32
C ALA A 165 14.92 7.75 1.06
N MET A 166 15.87 8.30 0.30
CA MET A 166 16.43 7.63 -0.87
C MET A 166 17.30 6.43 -0.50
N GLU A 167 18.02 6.49 0.62
CA GLU A 167 18.77 5.35 1.17
C GLU A 167 17.82 4.23 1.61
N LYS A 168 16.68 4.57 2.24
CA LYS A 168 15.58 3.63 2.51
C LYS A 168 14.97 3.07 1.24
N ALA A 169 14.74 3.87 0.20
CA ALA A 169 14.24 3.36 -1.08
C ALA A 169 15.17 2.30 -1.68
N ILE A 170 16.48 2.49 -1.57
CA ILE A 170 17.49 1.54 -2.01
C ILE A 170 17.48 0.28 -1.14
N SER A 171 17.33 0.40 0.18
CA SER A 171 17.26 -0.80 1.04
C SER A 171 16.05 -1.67 0.70
N TRP A 172 14.93 -1.06 0.33
CA TRP A 172 13.72 -1.77 -0.10
C TRP A 172 13.79 -2.31 -1.54
N ASN A 173 14.69 -1.81 -2.38
CA ASN A 173 14.95 -2.35 -3.71
C ASN A 173 16.39 -2.01 -4.16
N PRO A 174 17.37 -2.89 -3.89
CA PRO A 174 18.79 -2.60 -4.14
C PRO A 174 19.18 -2.46 -5.62
N VAL A 175 18.26 -2.74 -6.55
CA VAL A 175 18.48 -2.58 -7.99
C VAL A 175 17.59 -1.50 -8.60
N ASN A 176 16.91 -0.69 -7.78
CA ASN A 176 16.13 0.44 -8.26
C ASN A 176 17.06 1.59 -8.66
N ILE A 177 17.47 1.60 -9.94
CA ILE A 177 18.38 2.62 -10.51
C ILE A 177 17.83 4.04 -10.29
N TYR A 178 16.51 4.22 -10.32
CA TYR A 178 15.91 5.53 -10.11
C TYR A 178 16.15 6.04 -8.67
N ALA A 179 16.12 5.17 -7.66
CA ALA A 179 16.44 5.56 -6.28
C ALA A 179 17.90 6.04 -6.15
N TYR A 180 18.85 5.36 -6.80
CA TYR A 180 20.25 5.80 -6.83
C TYR A 180 20.43 7.15 -7.54
N PHE A 181 19.73 7.36 -8.66
CA PHE A 181 19.77 8.63 -9.37
C PHE A 181 19.25 9.77 -8.48
N GLN A 182 18.12 9.56 -7.80
CA GLN A 182 17.56 10.57 -6.89
C GLN A 182 18.45 10.82 -5.66
N LEU A 183 19.10 9.78 -5.12
CA LEU A 183 20.10 9.94 -4.06
C LEU A 183 21.28 10.82 -4.51
N ALA A 184 21.79 10.59 -5.73
CA ALA A 184 22.88 11.39 -6.29
C ALA A 184 22.47 12.86 -6.46
N GLU A 185 21.28 13.12 -6.98
CA GLU A 185 20.74 14.48 -7.11
C GLU A 185 20.58 15.16 -5.73
N ALA A 186 20.04 14.44 -4.73
CA ALA A 186 19.91 14.97 -3.38
C ALA A 186 21.27 15.31 -2.73
N LYS A 187 22.27 14.43 -2.90
CA LYS A 187 23.64 14.65 -2.38
C LYS A 187 24.37 15.79 -3.07
N LYS A 188 24.10 16.04 -4.36
CA LYS A 188 24.66 17.17 -5.10
C LYS A 188 24.12 18.53 -4.62
N LEU A 189 22.89 18.57 -4.11
CA LEU A 189 22.26 19.80 -3.61
C LEU A 189 22.65 20.15 -2.17
N LYS A 190 23.27 19.22 -1.43
CA LYS A 190 23.72 19.39 -0.05
C LYS A 190 25.11 19.99 0.01
#